data_AF-A0AA48HC32-F1
#
_entry.id   AF-A0AA48HC32-F1
#
_cell.length_a   1.000
_cell.length_b   1.000
_cell.length_c   1.000
_cell.angle_alpha   90.00
_cell.angle_beta   90.00
_cell.angle_gamma   90.00
#
_symmetry.space_group_name_H-M   'P 1'
#
loop_
_entity.id
_entity.type
_entity.pdbx_description
1 polymer ?
#
loop_
_entity_poly.entity_id
_entity_poly.type
_entity_poly.pdbx_seq_one_letter_code
_entity_poly.pdbx_strand_id
1 'polypeptide(L)'
;MDMMDSINMLFEEEEIYLNHKLSLQEVAQALKTSPRILSQVVNENKGMNFSEFVNFHRIEKAKKLLVSPNGKDEKIISIAYDSGFGNVTSFNVAFKSFTHLTPSQYRRQNSPS
;
A
#
# COMPACT_ATOMS: atom_id res chain seq x y z
N MET A 1 -12.20 -18.99 8.64
CA MET A 1 -11.52 -17.81 8.09
C MET A 1 -12.29 -16.61 8.57
N ASP A 2 -11.65 -15.77 9.39
CA ASP A 2 -12.31 -14.57 9.88
C ASP A 2 -12.33 -13.46 8.80
N MET A 3 -12.95 -12.32 9.11
CA MET A 3 -13.03 -11.21 8.16
C MET A 3 -11.64 -10.61 7.87
N MET A 4 -10.74 -10.58 8.84
CA MET A 4 -9.40 -10.02 8.69
C MET A 4 -8.53 -10.93 7.81
N ASP A 5 -8.65 -12.25 7.95
CA ASP A 5 -8.02 -13.23 7.06
C ASP A 5 -8.46 -13.01 5.61
N SER A 6 -9.76 -12.78 5.40
CA SER A 6 -10.31 -12.53 4.06
C SER A 6 -9.78 -11.23 3.45
N ILE A 7 -9.62 -10.19 4.26
CA ILE A 7 -8.96 -8.93 3.87
C ILE A 7 -7.49 -9.19 3.53
N ASN A 8 -6.76 -9.90 4.38
CA ASN A 8 -5.35 -10.20 4.16
C ASN A 8 -5.15 -11.00 2.87
N MET A 9 -6.00 -11.97 2.56
CA MET A 9 -5.93 -12.73 1.30
C MET A 9 -6.05 -11.80 0.08
N LEU A 10 -7.01 -10.88 0.07
CA LEU A 10 -7.13 -9.91 -1.02
C LEU A 10 -5.91 -8.97 -1.13
N PHE A 11 -5.32 -8.59 -0.01
CA PHE A 11 -4.24 -7.60 0.03
C PHE A 11 -2.85 -8.22 -0.14
N GLU A 12 -2.60 -9.42 0.34
CA GLU A 12 -1.28 -10.06 0.34
C GLU A 12 -1.11 -11.02 -0.84
N GLU A 13 -2.16 -11.76 -1.20
CA GLU A 13 -2.11 -12.74 -2.31
C GLU A 13 -2.56 -12.11 -3.63
N GLU A 14 -3.70 -11.40 -3.64
CA GLU A 14 -4.27 -10.81 -4.86
C GLU A 14 -3.74 -9.41 -5.17
N GLU A 15 -3.01 -8.79 -4.24
CA GLU A 15 -2.44 -7.45 -4.34
C GLU A 15 -3.44 -6.38 -4.82
N ILE A 16 -4.72 -6.45 -4.43
CA ILE A 16 -5.77 -5.55 -4.94
C ILE A 16 -5.47 -4.06 -4.70
N TYR A 17 -4.60 -3.75 -3.73
CA TYR A 17 -4.11 -2.41 -3.42
C TYR A 17 -3.37 -1.75 -4.59
N LEU A 18 -2.90 -2.52 -5.58
CA LEU A 18 -2.28 -2.02 -6.81
C LEU A 18 -3.28 -1.30 -7.74
N ASN A 19 -4.58 -1.54 -7.59
CA ASN A 19 -5.59 -0.75 -8.28
C ASN A 19 -5.66 0.66 -7.67
N HIS A 20 -5.21 1.67 -8.42
CA HIS A 20 -5.23 3.06 -7.97
C HIS A 20 -6.63 3.62 -7.69
N LYS A 21 -7.69 2.98 -8.21
CA LYS A 21 -9.09 3.36 -7.97
C LYS A 21 -9.73 2.61 -6.80
N LEU A 22 -8.99 1.71 -6.14
CA LEU A 22 -9.52 0.89 -5.06
C LEU A 22 -10.19 1.73 -3.98
N SER A 23 -11.45 1.39 -3.72
CA SER A 23 -12.30 2.04 -2.72
C SER A 23 -12.76 1.05 -1.65
N LEU A 24 -13.13 1.59 -0.49
CA LEU A 24 -13.72 0.82 0.61
C LEU A 24 -14.98 0.07 0.16
N GLN A 25 -15.78 0.69 -0.71
CA GLN A 25 -17.01 0.14 -1.26
C GLN A 25 -16.73 -1.10 -2.12
N GLU A 26 -15.74 -1.06 -3.00
CA GLU A 26 -15.38 -2.21 -3.86
C GLU A 26 -14.92 -3.41 -3.03
N VAL A 27 -14.07 -3.19 -2.01
CA VAL A 27 -13.62 -4.27 -1.13
C VAL A 27 -14.76 -4.83 -0.30
N ALA A 28 -15.63 -3.96 0.23
CA ALA A 28 -16.80 -4.41 0.99
C ALA A 28 -17.74 -5.26 0.12
N GLN A 29 -17.94 -4.87 -1.14
CA GLN A 29 -18.74 -5.64 -2.09
C GLN A 29 -18.10 -6.99 -2.42
N ALA A 30 -16.79 -7.05 -2.65
CA ALA A 30 -16.06 -8.29 -2.91
C ALA A 30 -16.18 -9.28 -1.74
N LEU A 31 -16.12 -8.77 -0.50
CA LEU A 31 -16.26 -9.54 0.73
C LEU A 31 -17.71 -9.74 1.19
N LYS A 32 -18.70 -9.29 0.41
CA LYS A 32 -20.14 -9.35 0.74
C LYS A 32 -20.47 -8.79 2.13
N THR A 33 -19.83 -7.67 2.49
CA THR A 33 -20.00 -6.97 3.77
C THR A 33 -20.35 -5.49 3.55
N SER A 34 -20.56 -4.75 4.63
CA SER A 34 -20.75 -3.29 4.55
C SER A 34 -19.41 -2.54 4.69
N PRO A 35 -19.27 -1.36 4.05
CA PRO A 35 -18.11 -0.48 4.23
C PRO A 35 -17.81 -0.16 5.71
N ARG A 36 -18.87 -0.02 6.53
CA ARG A 36 -18.77 0.22 7.97
C ARG A 36 -18.09 -0.94 8.69
N ILE A 37 -18.55 -2.17 8.45
CA ILE A 37 -17.96 -3.37 9.07
C ILE A 37 -16.52 -3.54 8.62
N LEU A 38 -16.24 -3.38 7.31
CA LEU A 38 -14.88 -3.45 6.79
C LEU A 38 -13.95 -2.42 7.46
N SER A 39 -14.39 -1.16 7.56
CA SER A 39 -13.61 -0.12 8.24
C SER A 39 -13.41 -0.42 9.73
N GLN A 40 -14.42 -0.97 10.40
CA GLN A 40 -14.33 -1.31 11.82
C GLN A 40 -13.31 -2.44 12.03
N VAL A 41 -13.39 -3.51 11.24
CA VAL A 41 -12.46 -4.65 11.34
C VAL A 41 -11.02 -4.21 11.08
N VAL A 42 -10.77 -3.40 10.05
CA VAL A 42 -9.42 -2.86 9.78
C VAL A 42 -8.93 -2.02 10.97
N ASN A 43 -9.77 -1.17 11.52
CA ASN A 43 -9.39 -0.31 12.63
C ASN A 43 -9.09 -1.10 13.92
N GLU A 44 -9.95 -2.04 14.27
CA GLU A 44 -9.80 -2.87 15.48
C GLU A 44 -8.56 -3.78 15.40
N ASN A 45 -8.22 -4.29 14.20
CA ASN A 45 -7.10 -5.23 14.03
C ASN A 45 -5.76 -4.55 13.72
N LYS A 46 -5.77 -3.41 13.05
CA LYS A 46 -4.53 -2.74 12.58
C LYS A 46 -4.31 -1.35 13.17
N GLY A 47 -5.31 -0.78 13.85
CA GLY A 47 -5.23 0.59 14.40
C GLY A 47 -5.22 1.68 13.32
N MET A 48 -5.64 1.35 12.09
CA MET A 48 -5.58 2.22 10.92
C MET A 48 -6.97 2.46 10.35
N ASN A 49 -7.18 3.57 9.66
CA ASN A 49 -8.32 3.68 8.76
C ASN A 49 -8.06 2.92 7.44
N PHE A 50 -9.10 2.70 6.63
CA PHE A 50 -8.95 1.93 5.39
C PHE A 50 -7.96 2.55 4.39
N SER A 51 -7.92 3.88 4.26
CA SER A 51 -6.98 4.56 3.36
C SER A 51 -5.54 4.40 3.82
N GLU A 52 -5.29 4.47 5.14
CA GLU A 52 -3.98 4.19 5.73
C GLU A 52 -3.58 2.73 5.52
N PHE A 53 -4.51 1.80 5.69
CA PHE A 53 -4.27 0.38 5.43
C PHE A 53 -3.89 0.12 3.97
N VAL A 54 -4.62 0.68 3.01
CA VAL A 54 -4.24 0.60 1.59
C VAL A 54 -2.85 1.20 1.35
N ASN A 55 -2.59 2.40 1.87
CA ASN A 55 -1.31 3.05 1.70
C ASN A 55 -0.16 2.26 2.35
N PHE A 56 -0.39 1.61 3.49
CA PHE A 56 0.60 0.74 4.13
C PHE A 56 1.08 -0.35 3.15
N HIS A 57 0.15 -1.12 2.57
CA HIS A 57 0.51 -2.17 1.59
C HIS A 57 1.21 -1.60 0.35
N ARG A 58 0.73 -0.46 -0.17
CA ARG A 58 1.38 0.23 -1.29
C ARG A 58 2.81 0.66 -0.96
N ILE A 59 3.06 1.20 0.24
CA ILE A 59 4.40 1.61 0.67
C ILE A 59 5.31 0.41 0.90
N GLU A 60 4.80 -0.69 1.45
CA GLU A 60 5.58 -1.93 1.59
C GLU A 60 6.00 -2.50 0.22
N LYS A 61 5.12 -2.43 -0.80
CA LYS A 61 5.49 -2.75 -2.20
C LYS A 61 6.55 -1.79 -2.73
N ALA A 62 6.37 -0.49 -2.54
CA ALA A 62 7.32 0.53 -3.00
C ALA A 62 8.71 0.35 -2.40
N LYS A 63 8.82 0.02 -1.10
CA LYS A 63 10.08 -0.29 -0.44
C LYS A 63 10.80 -1.45 -1.14
N LYS A 64 10.09 -2.55 -1.42
CA LYS A 64 10.64 -3.72 -2.13
C LYS A 64 11.12 -3.35 -3.52
N LEU A 65 10.34 -2.57 -4.27
CA LEU A 65 10.72 -2.10 -5.62
C LEU A 65 11.97 -1.22 -5.57
N LEU A 66 12.05 -0.27 -4.63
CA LEU A 66 13.18 0.66 -4.49
C LEU A 66 14.52 -0.03 -4.24
N VAL A 67 14.53 -1.17 -3.53
CA VAL A 67 15.76 -1.91 -3.18
C VAL A 67 16.00 -3.12 -4.07
N SER A 68 15.10 -3.38 -5.03
CA SER A 68 15.29 -4.44 -6.02
C SER A 68 16.48 -4.12 -6.94
N PRO A 69 17.10 -5.12 -7.60
CA PRO A 69 18.20 -4.89 -8.54
C PRO A 69 17.87 -3.86 -9.63
N ASN A 70 16.62 -3.86 -10.12
CA ASN A 70 16.15 -2.93 -11.15
C ASN A 70 15.76 -1.55 -10.57
N GLY A 71 15.43 -1.49 -9.28
CA GLY A 71 14.95 -0.29 -8.61
C GLY A 71 15.97 0.83 -8.45
N LYS A 72 17.28 0.51 -8.55
CA LYS A 72 18.36 1.50 -8.44
C LYS A 72 18.22 2.61 -9.49
N ASP A 73 17.99 2.22 -10.73
CA ASP A 73 17.92 3.13 -11.89
C ASP A 73 16.49 3.54 -12.24
N GLU A 74 15.50 2.89 -11.64
CA GLU A 74 14.10 3.15 -11.93
C GLU A 74 13.66 4.52 -11.41
N LYS A 75 12.84 5.22 -12.19
CA LYS A 75 12.30 6.52 -11.78
C LYS A 75 11.34 6.35 -10.61
N ILE A 76 11.46 7.20 -9.59
CA ILE A 76 10.59 7.20 -8.40
C ILE A 76 9.10 7.29 -8.78
N ILE A 77 8.78 8.03 -9.85
CA ILE A 77 7.42 8.12 -10.38
C ILE A 77 6.89 6.78 -10.91
N SER A 78 7.72 5.98 -11.57
CA SER A 78 7.35 4.64 -12.04
C SER A 78 7.04 3.73 -10.85
N ILE A 79 7.92 3.70 -9.86
CA ILE A 79 7.70 2.94 -8.62
C ILE A 79 6.42 3.36 -7.91
N ALA A 80 6.11 4.67 -7.88
CA ALA A 80 4.86 5.14 -7.28
C ALA A 80 3.63 4.54 -7.98
N TYR A 81 3.61 4.53 -9.31
CA TYR A 81 2.53 3.94 -10.10
C TYR A 81 2.47 2.42 -9.97
N ASP A 82 3.61 1.75 -10.03
CA ASP A 82 3.72 0.28 -9.89
C ASP A 82 3.39 -0.20 -8.49
N SER A 83 3.39 0.71 -7.51
CA SER A 83 2.93 0.46 -6.14
C SER A 83 1.44 0.80 -5.94
N GLY A 84 0.71 1.16 -7.00
CA GLY A 84 -0.73 1.43 -6.95
C GLY A 84 -1.15 2.86 -6.62
N PHE A 85 -0.23 3.84 -6.56
CA PHE A 85 -0.63 5.24 -6.38
C PHE A 85 -1.08 5.86 -7.70
N GLY A 86 -2.14 6.67 -7.67
CA GLY A 86 -2.60 7.41 -8.85
C GLY A 86 -1.81 8.69 -9.15
N ASN A 87 -0.99 9.17 -8.20
CA ASN A 87 -0.16 10.35 -8.37
C ASN A 87 1.03 10.37 -7.40
N VAL A 88 2.11 11.06 -7.79
CA VAL A 88 3.38 11.13 -7.03
C VAL A 88 3.27 11.94 -5.75
N THR A 89 2.37 12.93 -5.68
CA THR A 89 2.20 13.77 -4.48
C THR A 89 1.67 12.94 -3.31
N SER A 90 0.60 12.17 -3.53
CA SER A 90 0.03 11.25 -2.54
C SER A 90 1.04 10.18 -2.13
N PHE A 91 1.80 9.65 -3.09
CA PHE A 91 2.88 8.70 -2.81
C PHE A 91 3.93 9.29 -1.87
N ASN A 92 4.48 10.47 -2.17
CA ASN A 92 5.52 11.09 -1.36
C ASN A 92 5.04 11.39 0.08
N VAL A 93 3.80 11.85 0.23
CA VAL A 93 3.19 12.11 1.55
C VAL A 93 3.08 10.81 2.34
N ALA A 94 2.49 9.77 1.74
CA ALA A 94 2.34 8.47 2.41
C ALA A 94 3.70 7.85 2.74
N PHE A 95 4.64 7.85 1.79
CA PHE A 95 5.97 7.26 1.97
C PHE A 95 6.70 7.93 3.14
N LYS A 96 6.70 9.26 3.19
CA LYS A 96 7.32 9.99 4.31
C LYS A 96 6.58 9.76 5.63
N SER A 97 5.26 9.63 5.62
CA SER A 97 4.47 9.34 6.83
C SER A 97 4.83 7.98 7.43
N PHE A 98 4.94 6.93 6.60
CA PHE A 98 5.21 5.56 7.06
C PHE A 98 6.70 5.25 7.28
N THR A 99 7.61 5.94 6.60
CA THR A 99 9.05 5.62 6.66
C THR A 99 9.90 6.71 7.29
N HIS A 100 9.35 7.90 7.51
CA HIS A 100 10.07 9.12 7.90
C HIS A 100 11.17 9.56 6.91
N LEU A 101 11.25 8.94 5.74
CA LEU A 101 12.24 9.20 4.70
C LEU A 101 11.54 9.56 3.38
N THR A 102 12.26 10.24 2.49
CA THR A 102 11.83 10.32 1.09
C THR A 102 12.16 9.01 0.36
N PRO A 103 11.44 8.67 -0.73
CA PRO A 103 11.74 7.50 -1.54
C PRO A 103 13.22 7.43 -2.00
N SER A 104 13.81 8.57 -2.39
CA SER A 104 15.22 8.65 -2.79
C SER A 104 16.18 8.45 -1.61
N GLN A 105 15.84 8.96 -0.42
CA GLN A 105 16.63 8.72 0.79
C GLN A 105 16.59 7.24 1.18
N TYR A 106 15.40 6.63 1.15
CA TYR A 106 15.22 5.21 1.45
C TYR A 106 16.02 4.32 0.48
N ARG A 107 15.95 4.60 -0.82
CA ARG A 107 16.74 3.91 -1.85
C ARG A 107 18.23 3.99 -1.56
N ARG A 108 18.76 5.19 -1.29
CA ARG A 108 20.19 5.39 -1.03
C ARG A 108 20.68 4.65 0.22
N GLN A 109 19.86 4.57 1.27
CA GLN A 109 20.23 3.90 2.52
C GLN A 109 20.22 2.37 2.41
N ASN A 110 19.38 1.81 1.53
CA ASN A 110 19.12 0.37 1.47
C ASN A 110 19.59 -0.30 0.16
N SER A 111 20.16 0.47 -0.77
CA SER A 111 20.76 -0.10 -1.98
C SER A 111 22.07 -0.82 -1.61
N PRO A 112 22.23 -2.12 -1.97
CA PRO A 112 23.50 -2.80 -1.78
C PRO A 112 24.58 -2.07 -2.58
N SER A 113 25.77 -1.88 -2.00
CA SER A 113 26.93 -1.29 -2.67
C SER A 113 27.27 -2.04 -3.95
#